data_AF-A0A7S4KNA8-F1
#
_entry.id   AF-A0A7S4KNA8-F1
#
_cell.length_a   1.000
_cell.length_b   1.000
_cell.length_c   1.000
_cell.angle_alpha   90.00
_cell.angle_beta   90.00
_cell.angle_gamma   90.00
#
_symmetry.space_group_name_H-M   'P 1'
#
loop_
_entity.id
_entity.type
_entity.pdbx_description
1 polymer ?
#
loop_
_entity_poly.entity_id
_entity_poly.type
_entity_poly.pdbx_seq_one_letter_code
_entity_poly.pdbx_strand_id
1 'polypeptide(L)'
;LNCLFVILTQNMPSHVMIYSAADPCLGRLDYESMSQQALMEMFVAQVSPSNRIAWTDENGNFLDLVDWPGVHLDEDGKNVKSITWDRARSYEEQCNGGTISFEWLPDTVHCVDIGEC
;
A
#
# COMPACT_ATOMS: atom_id res chain seq x y z
N LEU A 1 -32.12 10.78 -8.81
CA LEU A 1 -30.78 10.16 -8.64
C LEU A 1 -30.59 9.97 -7.15
N ASN A 2 -31.03 8.81 -6.64
CA ASN A 2 -30.90 8.40 -5.24
C ASN A 2 -29.52 7.76 -5.06
N CYS A 3 -28.57 8.47 -4.46
CA CYS A 3 -27.37 7.82 -3.94
C CYS A 3 -27.69 7.35 -2.52
N LEU A 4 -28.01 6.05 -2.39
CA LEU A 4 -28.11 5.39 -1.10
C LEU A 4 -26.71 5.40 -0.46
N PHE A 5 -26.62 5.99 0.73
CA PHE A 5 -25.45 5.95 1.60
C PHE A 5 -25.26 4.53 2.12
N VAL A 6 -24.12 3.91 1.84
CA VAL A 6 -23.68 2.69 2.53
C VAL A 6 -22.54 3.10 3.45
N ILE A 7 -22.84 3.27 4.74
CA ILE A 7 -21.83 3.46 5.80
C ILE A 7 -21.61 2.08 6.42
N LEU A 8 -20.43 1.49 6.23
CA LEU A 8 -20.00 0.33 7.01
C LEU A 8 -19.26 0.85 8.25
N THR A 9 -19.95 0.87 9.39
CA THR A 9 -19.32 1.16 10.68
C THR A 9 -18.65 -0.12 11.20
N GLN A 10 -17.32 -0.15 11.29
CA GLN A 10 -16.64 -1.07 12.20
C GLN A 10 -16.13 -0.28 13.40
N ASN A 11 -16.50 -0.78 14.58
CA ASN A 11 -16.39 -0.13 15.87
C ASN A 11 -15.14 -0.64 16.59
N MET A 12 -14.11 0.21 16.77
CA MET A 12 -12.95 -0.06 17.64
C MET A 12 -12.55 1.24 18.37
N PRO A 13 -12.02 1.16 19.61
CA PRO A 13 -11.91 2.29 20.51
C PRO A 13 -10.62 3.11 20.30
N SER A 14 -10.73 4.42 20.56
CA SER A 14 -9.69 5.46 20.54
C SER A 14 -9.08 5.85 19.18
N HIS A 15 -9.79 6.76 18.52
CA HIS A 15 -9.25 8.02 17.95
C HIS A 15 -8.43 8.03 16.66
N VAL A 16 -8.70 7.15 15.68
CA VAL A 16 -8.49 7.51 14.25
C VAL A 16 -9.60 6.89 13.40
N MET A 17 -10.48 7.73 12.83
CA MET A 17 -11.42 7.31 11.77
C MET A 17 -10.79 7.64 10.41
N ILE A 18 -10.34 6.63 9.66
CA ILE A 18 -10.03 6.81 8.23
C ILE A 18 -11.27 6.39 7.43
N TYR A 19 -11.95 7.38 6.87
CA TYR A 19 -13.10 7.21 6.00
C TYR A 19 -12.58 7.05 4.56
N SER A 20 -12.52 5.84 4.03
CA SER A 20 -12.36 5.64 2.58
C SER A 20 -13.72 5.31 1.98
N ALA A 21 -14.51 6.35 1.74
CA ALA A 21 -15.62 6.32 0.81
C ALA A 21 -15.18 7.19 -0.37
N ALA A 22 -14.76 6.55 -1.47
CA ALA A 22 -14.55 7.25 -2.73
C ALA A 22 -15.94 7.68 -3.26
N ASP A 23 -16.37 8.87 -2.86
CA ASP A 23 -17.47 9.58 -3.49
C ASP A 23 -17.06 9.86 -4.96
N PRO A 24 -17.85 9.48 -5.97
CA PRO A 24 -17.60 9.91 -7.36
C PRO A 24 -17.66 11.45 -7.55
N CYS A 25 -18.03 12.21 -6.50
CA CYS A 25 -18.02 13.67 -6.41
C CYS A 25 -16.88 14.23 -5.54
N LEU A 26 -16.07 13.40 -4.87
CA LEU A 26 -14.78 13.83 -4.35
C LEU A 26 -13.89 14.05 -5.57
N GLY A 27 -13.54 15.31 -5.84
CA GLY A 27 -12.66 15.69 -6.95
C GLY A 27 -11.44 14.77 -7.00
N ARG A 28 -10.98 14.46 -8.23
CA ARG A 28 -9.82 13.58 -8.49
C ARG A 28 -8.77 13.77 -7.40
N LEU A 29 -8.47 12.71 -6.67
CA LEU A 29 -7.49 12.72 -5.62
C LEU A 29 -6.18 13.26 -6.18
N ASP A 30 -5.61 14.27 -5.53
CA ASP A 30 -4.32 14.81 -5.93
C ASP A 30 -3.21 13.93 -5.35
N TYR A 31 -2.82 12.91 -6.11
CA TYR A 31 -1.80 11.94 -5.71
C TYR A 31 -0.46 12.60 -5.37
N GLU A 32 -0.13 13.74 -5.99
CA GLU A 32 1.09 14.50 -5.74
C GLU A 32 1.14 15.10 -4.32
N SER A 33 -0.03 15.28 -3.69
CA SER A 33 -0.14 15.80 -2.32
C SER A 33 0.07 14.73 -1.23
N MET A 34 0.10 13.44 -1.61
CA MET A 34 0.28 12.34 -0.68
C MET A 34 1.75 12.06 -0.41
N SER A 35 2.06 11.60 0.81
CA SER A 35 3.41 11.12 1.12
C SER A 35 3.70 9.82 0.36
N GLN A 36 4.97 9.60 0.03
CA GLN A 36 5.46 8.35 -0.54
C GLN A 36 5.06 7.14 0.31
N GLN A 37 5.12 7.29 1.64
CA GLN A 37 4.63 6.30 2.60
C GLN A 37 3.16 5.94 2.32
N ALA A 38 2.25 6.93 2.32
CA ALA A 38 0.82 6.68 2.13
C ALA A 38 0.52 6.09 0.75
N LEU A 39 1.22 6.54 -0.29
CA LEU A 39 1.09 5.98 -1.65
C LEU A 39 1.48 4.50 -1.68
N MET A 40 2.62 4.14 -1.08
CA MET A 40 3.09 2.74 -1.00
C MET A 40 2.17 1.87 -0.15
N GLU A 41 1.66 2.38 0.98
CA GLU A 41 0.68 1.67 1.80
C GLU A 41 -0.59 1.36 1.01
N MET A 42 -1.10 2.32 0.24
CA MET A 42 -2.26 2.12 -0.64
C MET A 42 -1.95 1.19 -1.81
N PHE A 43 -0.74 1.26 -2.37
CA PHE A 43 -0.26 0.39 -3.44
C PHE A 43 -0.34 -1.10 -3.05
N VAL A 44 -0.02 -1.42 -1.78
CA VAL A 44 -0.05 -2.80 -1.24
C VAL A 44 -1.25 -3.11 -0.33
N ALA A 45 -2.21 -2.19 -0.15
CA ALA A 45 -3.31 -2.33 0.80
C ALA A 45 -4.15 -3.60 0.58
N GLN A 46 -4.25 -4.05 -0.67
CA GLN A 46 -5.03 -5.21 -1.11
C GLN A 46 -4.19 -6.48 -1.32
N VAL A 47 -2.89 -6.45 -0.95
CA VAL A 47 -2.06 -7.64 -0.87
C VAL A 47 -2.54 -8.50 0.30
N SER A 48 -2.48 -9.83 0.16
CA SER A 48 -2.92 -10.73 1.22
C SER A 48 -2.19 -10.43 2.55
N PRO A 49 -2.86 -10.60 3.71
CA PRO A 49 -2.24 -10.34 5.00
C PRO A 49 -0.94 -11.14 5.23
N SER A 50 -0.88 -12.38 4.75
CA SER A 50 0.29 -13.25 4.88
C SER A 50 1.50 -12.78 4.06
N ASN A 51 1.29 -12.13 2.92
CA ASN A 51 2.38 -11.51 2.16
C ASN A 51 2.74 -10.12 2.74
N ARG A 52 1.75 -9.39 3.27
CA ARG A 52 1.94 -8.05 3.84
C ARG A 52 2.79 -8.03 5.11
N ILE A 53 2.93 -9.15 5.82
CA ILE A 53 3.76 -9.26 7.04
C ILE A 53 5.21 -8.80 6.84
N ALA A 54 5.72 -8.83 5.61
CA ALA A 54 7.07 -8.37 5.30
C ALA A 54 7.24 -6.85 5.47
N TRP A 55 6.14 -6.09 5.48
CA TRP A 55 6.12 -4.63 5.54
C TRP A 55 5.40 -4.09 6.77
N THR A 56 4.97 -4.96 7.70
CA THR A 56 4.22 -4.56 8.89
C THR A 56 4.85 -5.04 10.19
N ASP A 57 4.62 -4.31 11.27
CA ASP A 57 5.00 -4.70 12.64
C ASP A 57 4.06 -5.79 13.21
N GLU A 58 4.31 -6.18 14.47
CA GLU A 58 3.49 -7.16 15.21
C GLU A 58 2.04 -6.70 15.46
N ASN A 59 1.79 -5.41 15.36
CA ASN A 59 0.46 -4.80 15.52
C ASN A 59 -0.26 -4.64 14.16
N GLY A 60 0.40 -4.98 13.05
CA GLY A 60 -0.12 -4.83 11.69
C GLY A 60 -0.01 -3.41 11.13
N ASN A 61 0.74 -2.52 11.77
CA ASN A 61 1.05 -1.20 11.22
C ASN A 61 2.16 -1.33 10.18
N PHE A 62 2.08 -0.55 9.11
CA PHE A 62 3.16 -0.49 8.15
C PHE A 62 4.43 0.10 8.77
N LEU A 63 5.57 -0.50 8.43
CA LEU A 63 6.89 0.01 8.77
C LEU A 63 7.20 1.27 7.96
N ASP A 64 8.26 1.99 8.33
CA ASP A 64 8.78 3.08 7.48
C ASP A 64 9.34 2.50 6.18
N LEU A 65 9.20 3.20 5.05
CA LEU A 65 9.67 2.71 3.74
C LEU A 65 11.14 2.29 3.71
N VAL A 66 11.98 2.87 4.56
CA VAL A 66 13.40 2.50 4.67
C VAL A 66 13.60 1.05 5.13
N ASP A 67 12.63 0.53 5.88
CA ASP A 67 12.63 -0.83 6.42
C ASP A 67 11.84 -1.81 5.54
N TRP A 68 11.21 -1.34 4.45
CA TRP A 68 10.45 -2.21 3.56
C TRP A 68 11.40 -3.03 2.67
N PRO A 69 11.39 -4.37 2.76
CA PRO A 69 12.22 -5.20 1.91
C PRO A 69 11.86 -5.00 0.43
N GLY A 70 12.90 -4.83 -0.39
CA GLY A 70 12.75 -4.63 -1.83
C GLY A 70 12.33 -3.22 -2.25
N VAL A 71 12.13 -2.28 -1.32
CA VAL A 71 11.89 -0.87 -1.64
C VAL A 71 13.24 -0.14 -1.66
N HIS A 72 13.52 0.57 -2.74
CA HIS A 72 14.75 1.33 -2.91
C HIS A 72 14.42 2.82 -2.99
N LEU A 73 14.94 3.58 -2.02
CA LEU A 73 14.78 5.03 -1.94
C LEU A 73 15.91 5.75 -2.70
N ASP A 74 15.72 7.04 -2.96
CA ASP A 74 16.79 7.93 -3.42
C ASP A 74 17.86 8.21 -2.36
N GLU A 75 18.91 8.95 -2.75
CA GLU A 75 20.04 9.30 -1.86
C GLU A 75 19.59 10.07 -0.61
N ASP A 76 18.50 10.84 -0.72
CA ASP A 76 17.91 11.60 0.39
C ASP A 76 17.01 10.74 1.29
N GLY A 77 16.72 9.49 0.90
CA GLY A 77 15.83 8.58 1.62
C GLY A 77 14.36 9.03 1.65
N LYS A 78 13.94 9.86 0.68
CA LYS A 78 12.60 10.47 0.67
C LYS A 78 11.67 9.87 -0.37
N ASN A 79 12.21 9.53 -1.54
CA ASN A 79 11.39 9.09 -2.66
C ASN A 79 11.71 7.66 -3.04
N VAL A 80 10.67 6.85 -3.29
CA VAL A 80 10.84 5.51 -3.85
C VAL A 80 11.25 5.63 -5.30
N LYS A 81 12.34 4.98 -5.65
CA LYS A 81 12.88 4.96 -7.01
C LYS A 81 12.61 3.64 -7.71
N SER A 82 12.72 2.52 -7.00
CA SER A 82 12.43 1.21 -7.57
C SER A 82 11.92 0.24 -6.53
N ILE A 83 11.17 -0.75 -7.01
CA ILE A 83 10.62 -1.83 -6.20
C ILE A 83 11.10 -3.16 -6.79
N THR A 84 11.67 -4.02 -5.96
CA THR A 84 12.18 -5.33 -6.32
C THR A 84 11.67 -6.36 -5.30
N TRP A 85 10.57 -7.03 -5.63
CA TRP A 85 10.01 -8.11 -4.84
C TRP A 85 10.32 -9.45 -5.51
N ASP A 86 11.60 -9.82 -5.44
CA ASP A 86 12.12 -11.15 -5.79
C ASP A 86 11.68 -12.18 -4.71
N ARG A 87 11.50 -13.45 -5.12
CA ARG A 87 11.27 -14.64 -4.27
C ARG A 87 12.41 -14.88 -3.26
N ALA A 88 12.54 -14.01 -2.27
CA ALA A 88 13.50 -14.21 -1.18
C ALA A 88 13.03 -15.24 -0.14
N ARG A 89 11.87 -15.91 -0.29
CA ARG A 89 11.48 -17.04 0.59
C ARG A 89 10.90 -18.21 -0.20
N SER A 90 11.16 -19.40 0.33
CA SER A 90 10.85 -20.72 -0.19
C SER A 90 9.45 -20.86 -0.81
N TYR A 91 9.40 -21.58 -1.94
CA TYR A 91 8.29 -21.89 -2.84
C TYR A 91 6.95 -22.32 -2.21
N GLU A 92 6.91 -22.66 -0.92
CA GLU A 92 5.72 -23.23 -0.28
C GLU A 92 4.86 -22.21 0.47
N GLU A 93 5.37 -21.01 0.77
CA GLU A 93 4.65 -20.01 1.60
C GLU A 93 4.17 -18.76 0.86
N GLN A 94 4.65 -18.49 -0.37
CA GLN A 94 4.61 -17.15 -0.98
C GLN A 94 3.55 -16.89 -2.07
N CYS A 95 2.66 -17.84 -2.36
CA CYS A 95 1.60 -17.65 -3.36
C CYS A 95 0.24 -17.26 -2.76
N ASN A 96 0.24 -16.65 -1.57
CA ASN A 96 -0.99 -16.07 -1.03
C ASN A 96 -1.24 -14.75 -1.76
N GLY A 97 -1.94 -14.79 -2.91
CA GLY A 97 -2.06 -13.67 -3.85
C GLY A 97 -2.60 -12.33 -3.31
N GLY A 98 -3.63 -11.79 -3.95
CA GLY A 98 -4.13 -10.44 -3.68
C GLY A 98 -3.89 -9.50 -4.85
N THR A 99 -4.03 -8.21 -4.60
CA THR A 99 -4.05 -7.19 -5.65
C THR A 99 -3.08 -6.07 -5.34
N ILE A 100 -2.33 -5.66 -6.35
CA ILE A 100 -1.46 -4.48 -6.30
C ILE A 100 -2.13 -3.39 -7.14
N SER A 101 -2.27 -2.20 -6.57
CA SER A 101 -3.08 -1.13 -7.17
C SER A 101 -2.18 -0.05 -7.77
N PHE A 102 -1.74 -0.23 -9.02
CA PHE A 102 -0.81 0.67 -9.72
C PHE A 102 -1.28 2.13 -9.83
N GLU A 103 -2.56 2.41 -9.62
CA GLU A 103 -3.07 3.78 -9.51
C GLU A 103 -2.46 4.57 -8.33
N TRP A 104 -1.92 3.87 -7.33
CA TRP A 104 -1.26 4.46 -6.15
C TRP A 104 0.28 4.42 -6.24
N LEU A 105 0.84 3.92 -7.35
CA LEU A 105 2.30 3.86 -7.50
C LEU A 105 2.86 5.29 -7.52
N PRO A 106 3.84 5.62 -6.66
CA PRO A 106 4.47 6.93 -6.70
C PRO A 106 5.07 7.22 -8.08
N ASP A 107 4.90 8.45 -8.55
CA ASP A 107 5.38 8.93 -9.85
C ASP A 107 6.92 8.89 -9.97
N THR A 108 7.62 8.91 -8.84
CA THR A 108 9.09 8.81 -8.78
C THR A 108 9.63 7.41 -9.06
N VAL A 109 8.76 6.39 -9.08
CA VAL A 109 9.14 5.01 -9.34
C VAL A 109 9.37 4.81 -10.83
N HIS A 110 10.56 4.34 -11.19
CA HIS A 110 10.93 4.09 -12.57
C HIS A 110 11.08 2.60 -12.92
N CYS A 111 11.08 1.72 -11.91
CA CYS A 111 11.16 0.27 -12.10
C CYS A 111 10.36 -0.45 -11.01
N VAL A 112 9.53 -1.41 -11.43
CA VAL A 112 8.80 -2.32 -10.55
C VAL A 112 9.05 -3.73 -11.07
N ASP A 113 9.79 -4.51 -10.30
CA ASP A 113 10.03 -5.93 -10.54
C ASP A 113 9.28 -6.75 -9.49
N ILE A 114 8.29 -7.51 -9.93
CA ILE A 114 7.45 -8.38 -9.12
C ILE A 114 7.67 -9.79 -9.63
N GLY A 115 8.29 -10.64 -8.81
CA GLY A 115 8.53 -12.03 -9.18
C GLY A 115 7.23 -12.78 -9.46
N GLU A 116 7.27 -13.71 -10.41
CA GLU A 116 6.14 -14.63 -10.64
C GLU A 116 5.94 -15.52 -9.40
N CYS A 117 4.70 -15.90 -9.10
CA CYS A 117 4.36 -16.92 -8.09
C CYS A 117 4.54 -18.32 -8.67
#